data_AF-A0ABD5TIM9-F1
#
_entry.id   AF-A0ABD5TIM9-F1
#
_cell.length_a   1.000
_cell.length_b   1.000
_cell.length_c   1.000
_cell.angle_alpha   90.00
_cell.angle_beta   90.00
_cell.angle_gamma   90.00
#
_symmetry.space_group_name_H-M   'P 1'
#
loop_
_entity.id
_entity.type
_entity.pdbx_description
1 polymer ?
#
loop_
_entity_poly.entity_id
_entity_poly.type
_entity_poly.pdbx_seq_one_letter_code
_entity_poly.pdbx_strand_id
1 'polypeptide(L)'
;MDYLGDDWDLDQFLEENQENQRQRLETELERIQNQLDRRDEINEEVLDELGSKLDWYLERLENEYRTHGSSNVDELKSEIKRFYSLIRDEKQQHWNDKQRLERERRELLRELNELEEFDIQDLL
;
A
#
# COMPACT_ATOMS: atom_id res chain seq x y z
N MET A 1 -3.75 18.90 53.94
CA MET A 1 -4.49 18.40 52.77
C MET A 1 -3.73 18.92 51.57
N ASP A 2 -2.73 18.17 51.13
CA ASP A 2 -1.91 18.46 49.94
C ASP A 2 -2.64 17.90 48.71
N TYR A 3 -3.67 18.61 48.24
CA TYR A 3 -4.38 18.23 47.01
C TYR A 3 -3.81 18.89 45.76
N LEU A 4 -2.82 19.78 45.89
CA LEU A 4 -2.23 20.50 44.76
C LEU A 4 -1.04 19.76 44.12
N GLY A 5 -0.46 18.78 44.81
CA GLY A 5 0.65 17.97 44.27
C GLY A 5 0.18 16.79 43.40
N ASP A 6 -0.99 16.23 43.71
CA ASP A 6 -1.57 15.06 43.00
C ASP A 6 -2.20 15.45 41.66
N ASP A 7 -2.75 16.66 41.55
CA ASP A 7 -3.39 17.21 40.34
C ASP A 7 -2.35 17.53 39.26
N TRP A 8 -1.24 18.16 39.67
CA TRP A 8 -0.13 18.52 38.78
C TRP A 8 0.63 17.31 38.22
N ASP A 9 0.82 16.26 39.03
CA ASP A 9 1.43 14.99 38.58
C ASP A 9 0.50 14.22 37.62
N LEU A 10 -0.83 14.35 37.79
CA LEU A 10 -1.81 13.70 36.92
C LEU A 10 -1.91 14.39 35.56
N ASP A 11 -1.96 15.72 35.52
CA ASP A 11 -2.02 16.50 34.27
C ASP A 11 -0.77 16.28 33.42
N GLN A 12 0.42 16.33 34.04
CA GLN A 12 1.67 16.06 33.34
C GLN A 12 1.73 14.63 32.78
N PHE A 13 1.22 13.65 33.52
CA PHE A 13 1.13 12.27 33.05
C PHE A 13 0.17 12.10 31.87
N LEU A 14 -0.97 12.80 31.88
CA LEU A 14 -1.95 12.76 30.79
C LEU A 14 -1.41 13.41 29.51
N GLU A 15 -0.77 14.57 29.63
CA GLU A 15 -0.12 15.27 28.51
C GLU A 15 1.00 14.41 27.89
N GLU A 16 1.86 13.80 28.72
CA GLU A 16 2.90 12.90 28.26
C GLU A 16 2.30 11.65 27.58
N ASN A 17 1.16 11.14 28.06
CA ASN A 17 0.49 10.00 27.44
C ASN A 17 -0.09 10.34 26.06
N GLN A 18 -0.78 11.48 25.94
CA GLN A 18 -1.36 11.96 24.69
C GLN A 18 -0.27 12.23 23.64
N GLU A 19 0.82 12.89 24.04
CA GLU A 19 1.97 13.14 23.15
C GLU A 19 2.58 11.82 22.65
N ASN A 20 2.77 10.85 23.56
CA ASN A 20 3.26 9.53 23.19
C ASN A 20 2.31 8.78 22.24
N GLN A 21 0.99 8.93 22.41
CA GLN A 21 0.00 8.36 21.51
C GLN A 21 0.05 9.02 20.13
N ARG A 22 0.14 10.35 20.07
CA ARG A 22 0.28 11.09 18.81
C ARG A 22 1.52 10.65 18.03
N GLN A 23 2.68 10.60 18.68
CA GLN A 23 3.93 10.18 18.04
C GLN A 23 3.85 8.74 17.49
N ARG A 24 3.16 7.83 18.20
CA ARG A 24 2.95 6.46 17.71
C ARG A 24 2.07 6.43 16.46
N LEU A 25 0.98 7.19 16.43
CA LEU A 25 0.11 7.27 15.27
C LEU A 25 0.82 7.89 14.06
N GLU A 26 1.58 8.96 14.28
CA GLU A 26 2.41 9.59 13.23
C GLU A 26 3.44 8.62 12.66
N THR A 27 4.12 7.86 13.52
CA THR A 27 5.09 6.85 13.10
C THR A 27 4.44 5.75 12.26
N GLU A 28 3.25 5.29 12.65
CA GLU A 28 2.54 4.27 11.88
C GLU A 28 2.01 4.82 10.55
N LEU A 29 1.59 6.09 10.50
CA LEU A 29 1.23 6.77 9.25
C LEU A 29 2.41 6.86 8.28
N GLU A 30 3.60 7.22 8.77
CA GLU A 30 4.83 7.24 7.96
C GLU A 30 5.16 5.83 7.45
N ARG A 31 5.02 4.82 8.31
CA ARG A 31 5.23 3.42 7.92
C ARG A 31 4.26 2.97 6.84
N ILE A 32 2.98 3.33 6.92
CA ILE A 32 1.98 3.01 5.87
C ILE A 32 2.34 3.72 4.56
N GLN A 33 2.75 4.98 4.62
CA GLN A 33 3.17 5.72 3.43
C GLN A 33 4.35 5.03 2.74
N ASN A 34 5.39 4.66 3.49
CA ASN A 34 6.53 3.91 2.98
C ASN A 34 6.12 2.55 2.37
N GLN A 35 5.14 1.86 2.96
CA GLN A 35 4.61 0.61 2.39
C GLN A 35 3.86 0.82 1.08
N LEU A 36 3.10 1.91 0.96
CA LEU A 36 2.40 2.27 -0.28
C LEU A 36 3.41 2.55 -1.40
N ASP A 37 4.40 3.39 -1.12
CA ASP A 37 5.42 3.76 -2.10
C ASP A 37 6.22 2.54 -2.55
N ARG A 38 6.66 1.70 -1.60
CA ARG A 38 7.40 0.47 -1.92
C ARG A 38 6.57 -0.52 -2.73
N ARG A 39 5.25 -0.59 -2.50
CA ARG A 39 4.35 -1.45 -3.27
C ARG A 39 4.11 -0.93 -4.68
N ASP A 40 4.02 0.39 -4.85
CA ASP A 40 3.93 1.00 -6.17
C ASP A 40 5.19 0.69 -6.99
N GLU A 41 6.39 0.82 -6.40
CA GLU A 41 7.66 0.43 -7.04
C GLU A 41 7.69 -1.06 -7.44
N ILE A 42 7.36 -1.97 -6.53
CA ILE A 42 7.38 -3.42 -6.82
C ILE A 42 6.39 -3.76 -7.92
N ASN A 43 5.19 -3.19 -7.90
CA ASN A 43 4.18 -3.43 -8.92
C ASN A 43 4.64 -2.91 -10.29
N GLU A 44 5.31 -1.76 -10.36
CA GLU A 44 5.90 -1.26 -11.61
C GLU A 44 6.98 -2.21 -12.15
N GLU A 45 7.91 -2.68 -11.30
CA GLU A 45 8.94 -3.65 -11.67
C GLU A 45 8.33 -4.96 -12.21
N VAL A 46 7.33 -5.51 -11.53
CA VAL A 46 6.66 -6.76 -11.93
C VAL A 46 5.91 -6.58 -13.25
N LEU A 47 5.20 -5.46 -13.44
CA LEU A 47 4.47 -5.19 -14.68
C LEU A 47 5.41 -5.00 -15.86
N ASP A 48 6.57 -4.37 -15.66
CA ASP A 48 7.60 -4.22 -16.70
C ASP A 48 8.21 -5.57 -17.10
N GLU A 49 8.50 -6.43 -16.12
CA GLU A 49 9.01 -7.78 -16.39
C GLU A 49 7.98 -8.64 -17.15
N LEU A 50 6.71 -8.62 -16.70
CA LEU A 50 5.63 -9.34 -17.37
C LEU A 50 5.36 -8.79 -18.78
N GLY A 51 5.43 -7.47 -18.95
CA GLY A 51 5.28 -6.80 -20.24
C GLY A 51 6.39 -7.19 -21.22
N SER A 52 7.65 -7.11 -20.79
CA SER A 52 8.80 -7.49 -21.60
C SER A 52 8.75 -8.96 -22.05
N LYS A 53 8.31 -9.86 -21.17
CA LYS A 53 8.11 -11.28 -21.55
C LYS A 53 6.96 -11.43 -22.53
N LEU A 54 5.84 -10.75 -22.31
CA LEU A 54 4.69 -10.79 -23.22
C LEU A 54 5.08 -10.31 -24.63
N ASP A 55 5.83 -9.22 -24.73
CA ASP A 55 6.32 -8.69 -26.01
C ASP A 55 7.21 -9.71 -26.73
N TRP A 56 8.12 -10.37 -26.00
CA TRP A 56 8.93 -11.45 -26.57
C TRP A 56 8.09 -12.61 -27.12
N TYR A 57 7.04 -13.03 -26.40
CA TYR A 57 6.14 -14.08 -26.88
C TYR A 57 5.32 -13.63 -28.11
N LEU A 58 4.91 -12.36 -28.16
CA LEU A 58 4.20 -11.79 -29.31
C LEU A 58 5.08 -11.74 -30.57
N GLU A 59 6.33 -11.27 -30.44
CA GLU A 59 7.30 -11.28 -31.54
C GLU A 59 7.57 -12.70 -32.04
N ARG A 60 7.72 -13.65 -31.10
CA ARG A 60 7.92 -15.07 -31.44
C ARG A 60 6.72 -15.64 -32.19
N LEU A 61 5.51 -15.33 -31.74
CA LEU A 61 4.28 -15.75 -32.42
C LEU A 61 4.19 -15.17 -33.84
N GLU A 62 4.53 -13.91 -34.03
CA GLU A 62 4.55 -13.27 -35.34
C GLU A 62 5.56 -13.97 -36.29
N ASN A 63 6.74 -14.30 -35.78
CA ASN A 63 7.76 -15.02 -36.55
C ASN A 63 7.29 -16.44 -36.96
N GLU A 64 6.63 -17.19 -36.07
CA GLU A 64 6.05 -18.50 -36.42
C GLU A 64 5.02 -18.39 -37.55
N TYR A 65 4.16 -17.38 -37.50
CA TYR A 65 3.18 -17.10 -38.56
C TYR A 65 3.83 -16.79 -39.91
N ARG A 66 4.95 -16.06 -39.92
CA ARG A 66 5.71 -15.74 -41.14
C ARG A 66 6.41 -16.96 -41.74
N THR A 67 6.80 -17.94 -40.91
CA THR A 67 7.70 -19.03 -41.31
C THR A 67 6.99 -20.34 -41.72
N HIS A 68 5.66 -20.34 -41.89
CA HIS A 68 4.86 -21.55 -42.20
C HIS A 68 5.08 -22.70 -41.20
N GLY A 69 5.33 -22.39 -39.92
CA GLY A 69 5.52 -23.37 -38.84
C GLY A 69 4.27 -23.50 -37.98
N SER A 70 3.55 -24.62 -38.11
CA SER A 70 2.24 -24.82 -37.44
C SER A 70 2.32 -25.50 -36.07
N SER A 71 3.52 -25.89 -35.61
CA SER A 71 3.60 -26.82 -34.47
C SER A 71 3.59 -26.15 -33.09
N ASN A 72 3.86 -24.85 -32.98
CA ASN A 72 4.02 -24.16 -31.68
C ASN A 72 3.12 -22.92 -31.49
N VAL A 73 2.27 -22.61 -32.47
CA VAL A 73 1.42 -21.40 -32.46
C VAL A 73 0.40 -21.42 -31.30
N ASP A 74 -0.20 -22.58 -31.02
CA ASP A 74 -1.24 -22.69 -29.99
C ASP A 74 -0.65 -22.62 -28.57
N GLU A 75 0.57 -23.12 -28.37
CA GLU A 75 1.30 -23.00 -27.11
C GLU A 75 1.69 -21.53 -26.85
N LEU A 76 2.25 -20.83 -27.85
CA LEU A 76 2.57 -19.42 -27.75
C LEU A 76 1.33 -18.56 -27.43
N LYS A 77 0.20 -18.83 -28.09
CA LYS A 77 -1.07 -18.15 -27.78
C LYS A 77 -1.55 -18.43 -26.36
N SER A 78 -1.36 -19.64 -25.87
CA SER A 78 -1.76 -20.03 -24.51
C SER A 78 -0.91 -19.31 -23.47
N GLU A 79 0.41 -19.23 -23.68
CA GLU A 79 1.29 -18.45 -22.81
C GLU A 79 0.98 -16.95 -22.87
N ILE A 80 0.76 -16.38 -24.05
CA ILE A 80 0.34 -14.97 -24.20
C ILE A 80 -0.94 -14.68 -23.38
N LYS A 81 -1.96 -15.54 -23.48
CA LYS A 81 -3.19 -15.41 -22.69
C LYS A 81 -2.92 -15.52 -21.18
N ARG A 82 -2.00 -16.40 -20.79
CA ARG A 82 -1.57 -16.54 -19.40
C ARG A 82 -0.90 -15.25 -18.91
N PHE A 83 0.01 -14.64 -19.67
CA PHE A 83 0.62 -13.35 -19.32
C PHE A 83 -0.40 -12.22 -19.18
N TYR A 84 -1.37 -12.11 -20.09
CA TYR A 84 -2.45 -11.13 -19.93
C TYR A 84 -3.26 -11.34 -18.64
N SER A 85 -3.51 -12.60 -18.28
CA SER A 85 -4.21 -12.94 -17.04
C SER A 85 -3.37 -12.56 -15.82
N LEU A 86 -2.08 -12.90 -15.82
CA LEU A 86 -1.15 -12.53 -14.75
C LEU A 86 -1.06 -11.01 -14.56
N ILE A 87 -0.92 -10.24 -15.64
CA ILE A 87 -0.89 -8.77 -15.59
C ILE A 87 -2.18 -8.22 -14.99
N ARG A 88 -3.34 -8.79 -15.36
CA ARG A 88 -4.62 -8.36 -14.83
C ARG A 88 -4.75 -8.68 -13.33
N ASP A 89 -4.33 -9.87 -12.95
CA ASP A 89 -4.39 -10.34 -11.56
C ASP A 89 -3.47 -9.49 -10.68
N GLU A 90 -2.25 -9.18 -11.14
CA GLU A 90 -1.30 -8.32 -10.44
C GLU A 90 -1.89 -6.92 -10.20
N LYS A 91 -2.43 -6.28 -11.25
CA LYS A 91 -3.10 -4.97 -11.12
C LYS A 91 -4.25 -4.99 -10.13
N GLN A 92 -5.04 -6.07 -10.12
CA GLN A 92 -6.16 -6.20 -9.20
C GLN A 92 -5.68 -6.41 -7.75
N GLN A 93 -4.64 -7.21 -7.54
CA GLN A 93 -4.03 -7.43 -6.23
C GLN A 93 -3.41 -6.14 -5.68
N HIS A 94 -2.62 -5.44 -6.49
CA HIS A 94 -2.05 -4.14 -6.15
C HIS A 94 -3.13 -3.14 -5.74
N TRP A 95 -4.20 -3.00 -6.52
CA TRP A 95 -5.31 -2.13 -6.17
C TRP A 95 -5.98 -2.51 -4.84
N ASN A 96 -6.25 -3.80 -4.63
CA ASN A 96 -6.87 -4.28 -3.38
C ASN A 96 -5.98 -3.99 -2.16
N ASP A 97 -4.67 -4.21 -2.29
CA ASP A 97 -3.70 -3.96 -1.22
C ASP A 97 -3.57 -2.46 -0.93
N LYS A 98 -3.53 -1.61 -1.97
CA LYS A 98 -3.55 -0.15 -1.82
C LYS A 98 -4.80 0.32 -1.10
N GLN A 99 -5.98 -0.18 -1.49
CA GLN A 99 -7.24 0.15 -0.83
C GLN A 99 -7.33 -0.36 0.63
N ARG A 100 -6.59 -1.41 0.99
CA ARG A 100 -6.47 -1.85 2.39
C ARG A 100 -5.64 -0.86 3.20
N LEU A 101 -4.45 -0.51 2.72
CA LEU A 101 -3.55 0.44 3.40
C LEU A 101 -4.14 1.85 3.47
N GLU A 102 -4.84 2.31 2.44
CA GLU A 102 -5.55 3.59 2.47
C GLU A 102 -6.69 3.63 3.49
N ARG A 103 -7.35 2.49 3.77
CA ARG A 103 -8.36 2.42 4.84
C ARG A 103 -7.71 2.56 6.20
N GLU A 104 -6.64 1.80 6.45
CA GLU A 104 -5.87 1.87 7.69
C GLU A 104 -5.32 3.29 7.92
N ARG A 105 -4.76 3.92 6.89
CA ARG A 105 -4.33 5.33 6.94
C ARG A 105 -5.46 6.29 7.32
N ARG A 106 -6.66 6.09 6.79
CA ARG A 106 -7.83 6.93 7.13
C ARG A 106 -8.31 6.70 8.56
N GLU A 107 -8.15 5.50 9.10
CA GLU A 107 -8.48 5.19 10.50
C GLU A 107 -7.50 5.88 11.44
N LEU A 108 -6.18 5.73 11.22
CA LEU A 108 -5.17 6.41 12.02
C LEU A 108 -5.26 7.94 11.98
N LEU A 109 -5.58 8.52 10.81
CA LEU A 109 -5.81 9.97 10.71
C LEU A 109 -7.04 10.44 11.50
N ARG A 110 -8.09 9.60 11.62
CA ARG A 110 -9.24 9.93 12.46
C ARG A 110 -8.86 9.85 13.93
N GLU A 111 -8.14 8.81 14.34
CA GLU A 111 -7.64 8.67 15.72
C GLU A 111 -6.77 9.87 16.10
N LEU A 112 -5.90 10.33 15.20
CA LEU A 112 -5.06 11.51 15.43
C LEU A 112 -5.91 12.79 15.57
N ASN A 113 -6.89 13.00 14.69
CA ASN A 113 -7.81 14.14 14.80
C ASN A 113 -8.62 14.10 16.09
N GLU A 114 -9.05 12.92 16.54
CA GLU A 114 -9.78 12.76 17.81
C GLU A 114 -8.89 13.19 18.98
N LEU A 115 -7.61 12.79 19.01
CA LEU A 115 -6.66 13.25 20.01
C LEU A 115 -6.47 14.78 19.99
N GLU A 116 -6.36 15.38 18.80
CA GLU A 116 -6.28 16.85 18.67
C GLU A 116 -7.56 17.57 19.15
N GLU A 117 -8.74 16.99 18.90
CA GLU A 117 -10.01 17.55 19.37
C GLU A 117 -10.17 17.50 20.89
N PHE A 118 -9.66 16.45 21.55
CA PHE A 118 -9.63 16.37 23.01
C PHE A 118 -8.71 17.44 23.62
N ASP A 119 -7.53 17.64 23.04
CA ASP A 119 -6.55 18.64 23.48
C ASP A 119 -7.12 20.08 23.44
N ILE A 120 -7.91 20.40 22.41
CA ILE A 120 -8.59 21.70 22.28
C ILE A 120 -9.72 21.88 23.31
N GLN A 121 -10.42 20.81 23.67
CA GLN A 121 -11.52 20.87 24.65
C GLN A 121 -11.01 21.01 26.08
N ASP A 122 -9.85 20.44 26.41
CA ASP A 122 -9.22 20.57 27.73
C ASP A 122 -8.63 22.00 27.96
N LEU A 123 -8.42 22.78 26.90
CA LEU A 123 -7.93 24.17 26.95
C LEU A 123 -9.03 25.26 27.07
N LEU A 124 -10.32 24.91 26.98
CA LEU A 124 -11.47 25.85 26.96
C LEU A 124 -12.31 25.83 28.25
#